data_AF-A0A2N2L4K6-F1
#
_entry.id   AF-A0A2N2L4K6-F1
#
_cell.length_a   1.000
_cell.length_b   1.000
_cell.length_c   1.000
_cell.angle_alpha   90.00
_cell.angle_beta   90.00
_cell.angle_gamma   90.00
#
_symmetry.space_group_name_H-M   'P 1'
#
loop_
_entity.id
_entity.type
_entity.pdbx_description
1 polymer ?
#
loop_
_entity_poly.entity_id
_entity_poly.type
_entity_poly.pdbx_seq_one_letter_code
_entity_poly.pdbx_strand_id
1 'polypeptide(L)' 'MSCFEALTIVKREARKGRNPKTGEAIRIAAKVMPKFKPAKAFKEAVK' A
#
# COMPACT_ATOMS: atom_id res chain seq x y z
N MET A 1 12.00 7.17 -23.21
CA MET A 1 11.38 7.44 -21.89
C MET A 1 10.74 6.16 -21.36
N SER A 2 11.38 5.41 -20.47
CA SER A 2 10.65 4.42 -19.63
C SER A 2 10.97 4.71 -18.17
N CYS A 3 10.31 5.76 -17.69
CA CYS A 3 10.40 6.27 -16.33
C CYS A 3 9.61 5.34 -15.39
N PHE A 4 10.25 4.88 -14.31
CA PHE A 4 9.63 4.49 -13.04
C PHE A 4 8.14 4.09 -13.07
N GLU A 5 7.87 2.85 -13.48
CA GLU A 5 7.18 1.88 -12.61
C GLU A 5 5.73 2.17 -12.17
N ALA A 6 4.79 1.35 -12.67
CA ALA A 6 3.35 1.55 -12.54
C ALA A 6 2.86 1.74 -11.10
N LEU A 7 2.13 2.84 -10.87
CA LEU A 7 1.27 3.02 -9.71
C LEU A 7 -0.04 2.27 -9.95
N THR A 8 -0.31 1.27 -9.12
CA THR A 8 -1.55 0.49 -9.17
C THR A 8 -2.46 0.86 -8.03
N ILE A 9 -3.77 0.82 -8.25
CA ILE A 9 -4.76 1.14 -7.23
C ILE A 9 -5.11 -0.13 -6.45
N VAL A 10 -5.04 -0.08 -5.12
CA VAL A 10 -5.44 -1.19 -4.24
C VAL A 10 -6.63 -0.75 -3.40
N LYS A 11 -7.70 -1.53 -3.45
CA LYS A 11 -8.87 -1.37 -2.59
C LYS A 11 -8.63 -2.15 -1.30
N ARG A 12 -8.74 -1.49 -0.15
CA ARG A 12 -8.76 -2.14 1.16
C ARG A 12 -10.18 -2.08 1.70
N GLU A 13 -10.71 -3.24 2.07
CA GLU A 13 -12.04 -3.36 2.65
C GLU A 13 -12.09 -2.82 4.09
N ALA A 14 -13.30 -2.53 4.55
CA ALA A 14 -13.54 -2.09 5.90
C ALA A 14 -13.19 -3.22 6.88
N ARG A 15 -12.42 -2.90 7.92
CA ARG A 15 -11.96 -3.90 8.90
C ARG A 15 -11.93 -3.32 10.31
N LYS A 16 -12.00 -4.20 11.30
CA LYS A 16 -11.72 -3.84 12.70
C LYS A 16 -10.21 -3.89 12.90
N GLY A 17 -9.61 -2.74 13.18
CA GLY A 17 -8.21 -2.62 13.56
C GLY A 17 -8.05 -2.41 15.06
N ARG A 18 -6.81 -2.26 15.50
CA ARG A 18 -6.46 -1.96 16.89
C ARG A 18 -5.62 -0.69 16.92
N ASN A 19 -5.90 0.21 17.86
CA ASN A 19 -5.08 1.40 18.05
C ASN A 19 -3.69 0.95 18.53
N PRO A 20 -2.59 1.25 17.82
CA PRO A 20 -1.25 0.82 18.22
C PRO A 20 -0.78 1.45 19.53
N LYS A 21 -1.37 2.57 19.97
CA LYS A 21 -1.01 3.24 21.23
C LYS A 21 -1.80 2.73 22.44
N THR A 22 -3.09 2.42 22.29
CA THR A 22 -3.98 2.08 23.42
C THR A 22 -4.51 0.64 23.39
N GLY A 23 -4.40 -0.05 22.27
CA GLY A 23 -4.93 -1.40 22.13
C GLY A 23 -6.45 -1.48 21.97
N GLU A 24 -7.16 -0.36 21.86
CA GLU A 24 -8.61 -0.36 21.67
C GLU A 24 -9.00 -0.75 20.24
N ALA A 25 -10.17 -1.38 20.08
CA ALA A 25 -10.69 -1.76 18.78
C ALA A 25 -11.22 -0.51 18.04
N ILE A 26 -10.70 -0.26 16.84
CA ILE A 26 -11.13 0.85 15.98
C ILE A 26 -11.72 0.32 14.67
N ARG A 27 -12.81 0.94 14.20
CA ARG A 27 -13.38 0.63 12.87
C ARG A 27 -12.60 1.40 11.81
N ILE A 28 -11.98 0.69 10.87
CA ILE A 28 -11.26 1.27 9.74
C ILE A 28 -12.16 1.13 8.52
N ALA A 29 -12.61 2.26 7.97
CA ALA A 29 -13.43 2.28 6.77
C ALA A 29 -12.68 1.75 5.53
N ALA A 30 -13.44 1.27 4.54
CA ALA A 30 -12.88 0.88 3.26
C ALA A 30 -12.22 2.09 2.59
N LYS A 31 -11.05 1.89 2.00
CA LYS A 31 -10.33 2.97 1.32
C LYS A 31 -9.51 2.46 0.16
N VAL A 32 -9.31 3.36 -0.79
CA VAL A 32 -8.51 3.14 -1.98
C VAL A 32 -7.14 3.77 -1.75
N MET A 33 -6.08 3.03 -2.03
CA MET A 33 -4.70 3.48 -1.82
C MET A 33 -3.83 3.18 -3.03
N PRO A 34 -2.89 4.07 -3.40
CA PRO A 34 -1.90 3.78 -4.43
C PRO A 34 -0.87 2.76 -3.92
N LYS A 35 -0.48 1.83 -4.78
CA LYS A 35 0.60 0.88 -4.57
C LYS A 35 1.58 0.99 -5.72
N PHE A 36 2.79 1.41 -5.40
CA PHE A 36 3.90 1.43 -6.33
C PHE A 36 4.38 0.01 -6.63
N LYS A 37 4.51 -0.33 -7.91
CA LYS A 37 5.05 -1.62 -8.35
C LYS A 37 6.35 -1.39 -9.11
N PRO A 38 7.50 -1.68 -8.49
CA PRO A 38 8.75 -1.54 -9.18
C PRO A 38 8.87 -2.56 -10.33
N ALA A 39 9.24 -2.07 -11.51
CA ALA A 39 9.76 -2.76 -12.67
C ALA A 39 11.14 -3.39 -12.38
N LYS A 40 11.52 -4.19 -13.36
CA LYS A 40 12.64 -5.12 -13.26
C LYS A 40 13.97 -4.38 -13.12
N ALA A 41 14.16 -3.30 -13.89
CA ALA A 41 15.40 -2.53 -13.90
C ALA A 41 15.72 -1.89 -12.53
N PHE A 42 14.73 -1.34 -11.81
CA PHE A 42 14.96 -0.80 -10.46
C PHE A 42 15.27 -1.90 -9.45
N LYS A 43 14.55 -3.02 -9.52
CA LYS A 43 14.79 -4.17 -8.63
C LYS A 43 16.19 -4.75 -8.80
N GLU A 44 16.70 -4.80 -10.02
CA GLU A 44 18.05 -5.29 -10.32
C GLU A 44 19.13 -4.30 -9.86
N ALA A 45 18.87 -3.00 -9.90
CA ALA A 45 19.80 -1.97 -9.43
C ALA A 45 19.90 -1.84 -7.90
N VAL A 46 18.90 -2.30 -7.15
CA VAL A 46 18.83 -2.20 -5.67
C VAL A 46 19.24 -3.51 -4.97
N LYS A 47 19.60 -4.54 -5.74
CA LYS A 47 20.01 -5.85 -5.21
C LYS A 47 21.44 -5.81 -4.68
#